data_AF-A0A7C9A5V7-F1
#
_entry.id   AF-A0A7C9A5V7-F1
#
_cell.length_a   1.000
_cell.length_b   1.000
_cell.length_c   1.000
_cell.angle_alpha   90.00
_cell.angle_beta   90.00
_cell.angle_gamma   90.00
#
_symmetry.space_group_name_H-M   'P 1'
#
loop_
_entity.id
_entity.type
_entity.pdbx_description
1 polymer ?
#
loop_
_entity_poly.entity_id
_entity_poly.type
_entity_poly.pdbx_seq_one_letter_code
_entity_poly.pdbx_strand_id
1 'polypeptide(L)'
;MYLNPQNGKQPMFKAAVRLLHNHGESLDPLQVLERLSPDMPLQLASETILRMLRARLHHRHQGQIVHSLSRAMNVDARLARVEERARYVQINDESLCDSCHARLGTKLFAMYPDDSIVCFKVGFTMYTVTSCWCL
;
A
#
# COMPACT_ATOMS: atom_id res chain seq x y z
N MET A 1 18.83 33.39 -18.68
CA MET A 1 20.04 33.08 -19.48
C MET A 1 19.69 32.58 -20.89
N TYR A 2 18.83 31.55 -21.10
CA TYR A 2 18.45 31.09 -22.45
C TYR A 2 17.26 31.84 -23.09
N LEU A 3 16.23 32.13 -22.30
CA LEU A 3 15.00 32.80 -22.78
C LEU A 3 15.16 34.33 -22.82
N ASN A 4 15.75 34.90 -21.77
CA ASN A 4 16.11 36.32 -21.67
C ASN A 4 17.62 36.44 -21.37
N PRO A 5 18.47 36.63 -22.39
CA PRO A 5 19.89 36.96 -22.21
C PRO A 5 20.09 38.47 -22.00
N GLN A 6 20.91 38.87 -21.02
CA GLN A 6 21.08 40.28 -20.64
C GLN A 6 22.02 41.11 -21.56
N ASN A 7 22.72 40.46 -22.51
CA ASN A 7 23.78 41.10 -23.31
C ASN A 7 23.36 41.43 -24.76
N GLY A 8 22.07 41.67 -25.03
CA GLY A 8 21.58 41.95 -26.39
C GLY A 8 21.70 40.78 -27.38
N LYS A 9 22.00 39.58 -26.88
CA LYS A 9 22.04 38.35 -27.68
C LYS A 9 20.62 37.89 -28.01
N GLN A 10 20.42 37.23 -29.15
CA GLN A 10 19.13 36.65 -29.46
C GLN A 10 18.78 35.48 -28.52
N PRO A 11 17.50 35.29 -28.17
CA PRO A 11 17.04 34.16 -27.37
C PRO A 11 17.44 32.82 -28.00
N MET A 12 17.91 31.89 -27.18
CA MET A 12 18.35 30.56 -27.64
C MET A 12 17.24 29.52 -27.47
N PHE A 13 16.12 29.71 -28.18
CA PHE A 13 14.92 28.87 -28.05
C PHE A 13 15.19 27.38 -28.26
N LYS A 14 15.99 27.00 -29.27
CA LYS A 14 16.35 25.57 -29.51
C LYS A 14 17.11 24.94 -28.33
N ALA A 15 17.98 25.70 -27.68
CA ALA A 15 18.72 25.21 -26.51
C ALA A 15 17.78 25.04 -25.30
N ALA A 16 16.87 25.99 -25.10
CA ALA A 16 15.84 25.90 -24.05
C ALA A 16 14.93 24.68 -24.25
N VAL A 17 14.47 24.42 -25.48
CA VAL A 17 13.65 23.23 -25.80
C VAL A 17 14.43 21.95 -25.54
N ARG A 18 15.70 21.86 -25.94
CA ARG A 18 16.53 20.67 -25.65
C ARG A 18 16.68 20.41 -24.16
N LEU A 19 16.80 21.47 -23.36
CA LEU A 19 16.91 21.36 -21.91
C LEU A 19 15.58 20.90 -21.29
N LEU A 20 14.45 21.44 -21.76
CA LEU A 20 13.11 20.96 -21.40
C LEU A 20 12.90 19.51 -21.84
N HIS A 21 13.43 19.09 -22.98
CA HIS A 21 13.29 17.73 -23.46
C HIS A 21 14.03 16.73 -22.56
N ASN A 22 15.23 17.09 -22.13
CA ASN A 22 16.09 16.20 -21.34
C ASN A 22 15.71 16.15 -19.86
N HIS A 23 15.16 17.24 -19.32
CA HIS A 23 14.86 17.36 -17.89
C HIS A 23 13.38 17.63 -17.59
N GLY A 24 12.50 17.64 -18.60
CA GLY A 24 11.10 18.02 -18.44
C GLY A 24 10.29 17.10 -17.54
N GLU A 25 10.63 15.80 -17.46
CA GLU A 25 9.85 14.85 -16.65
C GLU A 25 9.86 15.15 -15.15
N SER A 26 10.91 15.78 -14.62
CA SER A 26 11.01 16.16 -13.22
C SER A 26 10.50 17.57 -12.91
N LEU A 27 10.15 18.34 -13.94
CA LEU A 27 9.70 19.72 -13.81
C LEU A 27 8.17 19.81 -13.69
N ASP A 28 7.70 20.86 -13.03
CA ASP A 28 6.28 21.18 -13.02
C ASP A 28 5.87 21.82 -14.36
N PRO A 29 4.97 21.19 -15.15
CA PRO A 29 4.51 21.74 -16.42
C PRO A 29 3.88 23.12 -16.27
N LEU A 30 3.20 23.41 -15.15
CA LEU A 30 2.58 24.71 -14.92
C LEU A 30 3.65 25.79 -14.73
N GLN A 31 4.65 25.52 -13.89
CA GLN A 31 5.76 26.44 -13.68
C GLN A 31 6.60 26.63 -14.94
N VAL A 32 6.73 25.60 -15.77
CA VAL A 32 7.38 25.70 -17.08
C VAL A 32 6.59 26.63 -18.00
N LEU A 33 5.26 26.49 -18.06
CA LEU A 33 4.41 27.36 -18.87
C LEU A 33 4.46 28.81 -18.42
N GLU A 34 4.45 29.09 -17.12
CA GLU A 34 4.58 30.45 -16.56
C GLU A 34 5.95 31.10 -16.87
N ARG A 35 7.01 30.29 -17.00
CA ARG A 35 8.38 30.76 -17.24
C ARG A 35 8.70 30.95 -18.73
N LEU A 36 7.86 30.45 -19.63
CA LEU A 36 8.05 30.64 -21.07
C LEU A 36 7.77 32.10 -21.43
N SER A 37 8.70 32.72 -22.16
CA SER A 37 8.50 34.07 -22.69
C SER A 37 7.33 34.05 -23.69
N PRO A 38 6.48 35.10 -23.72
CA PRO A 38 5.42 35.24 -24.72
C PRO A 38 5.96 35.30 -26.16
N ASP A 39 7.24 35.65 -26.35
CA ASP A 39 7.90 35.68 -27.67
C ASP A 39 8.38 34.30 -28.13
N MET A 40 8.32 33.28 -27.27
CA MET A 40 8.75 31.93 -27.62
C MET A 40 7.63 31.21 -28.40
N PRO A 41 7.90 30.68 -29.61
CA PRO A 41 6.90 29.93 -30.35
C PRO A 41 6.56 28.64 -29.60
N LEU A 42 5.32 28.54 -29.11
CA LEU A 42 4.86 27.38 -28.33
C LEU A 42 4.97 26.07 -29.11
N GLN A 43 4.86 26.13 -30.44
CA GLN A 43 5.00 25.01 -31.36
C GLN A 43 6.35 24.28 -31.16
N LEU A 44 7.43 25.01 -30.90
CA LEU A 44 8.78 24.45 -30.70
C LEU A 44 8.89 23.60 -29.42
N ALA A 45 8.08 23.89 -28.40
CA ALA A 45 8.06 23.16 -27.13
C ALA A 45 6.86 22.21 -26.98
N SER A 46 5.91 22.25 -27.92
CA SER A 46 4.60 21.59 -27.84
C SER A 46 4.68 20.09 -27.53
N GLU A 47 5.52 19.33 -28.25
CA GLU A 47 5.72 17.90 -28.01
C GLU A 47 6.26 17.61 -26.62
N THR A 48 7.18 18.45 -26.15
CA THR A 48 7.81 18.29 -24.84
C THR A 48 6.81 18.58 -23.73
N ILE A 49 6.05 19.67 -23.85
CA ILE A 49 4.99 20.04 -22.90
C ILE A 49 3.90 18.95 -22.86
N LEU A 50 3.46 18.45 -24.02
CA LEU A 50 2.49 17.35 -24.10
C LEU A 50 3.00 16.09 -23.40
N ARG A 51 4.27 15.74 -23.59
CA ARG A 51 4.89 14.60 -22.90
C ARG A 51 4.87 14.79 -21.38
N MET A 52 5.27 15.97 -20.90
CA MET A 52 5.29 16.27 -19.46
C MET A 52 3.88 16.20 -18.83
N LEU A 53 2.88 16.77 -19.49
CA LEU A 53 1.49 16.73 -19.03
C LEU A 53 0.95 15.29 -18.99
N ARG A 54 1.22 14.49 -20.03
CA ARG A 54 0.84 13.07 -20.06
C ARG A 54 1.51 12.27 -18.96
N ALA A 55 2.80 12.46 -18.73
CA ALA A 55 3.53 11.80 -17.66
C ALA A 55 2.94 12.14 -16.28
N ARG A 56 2.64 13.42 -16.01
CA ARG A 56 1.99 13.83 -14.77
C ARG A 56 0.61 13.20 -14.57
N LEU A 57 -0.23 13.23 -15.61
CA LEU A 57 -1.56 12.62 -15.54
C LEU A 57 -1.45 11.11 -15.28
N HIS A 58 -0.52 10.45 -15.97
CA HIS A 58 -0.26 9.03 -15.77
C HIS A 58 0.18 8.73 -14.34
N HIS A 59 1.17 9.45 -13.79
CA HIS A 59 1.61 9.28 -12.40
C HIS A 59 0.49 9.55 -11.39
N ARG A 60 -0.35 10.57 -11.63
CA ARG A 60 -1.52 10.83 -10.77
C ARG A 60 -2.49 9.66 -10.79
N HIS A 61 -2.87 9.16 -11.96
CA HIS A 61 -3.78 8.02 -12.08
C HIS A 61 -3.19 6.76 -11.45
N GLN A 62 -1.92 6.45 -11.73
CA GLN A 62 -1.24 5.32 -11.12
C GLN A 62 -1.19 5.44 -9.59
N GLY A 63 -0.85 6.62 -9.07
CA GLY A 63 -0.87 6.87 -7.62
C GLY A 63 -2.26 6.72 -7.01
N GLN A 64 -3.32 7.19 -7.70
CA GLN A 64 -4.70 7.01 -7.25
C GLN A 64 -5.12 5.53 -7.22
N ILE A 65 -4.74 4.75 -8.23
CA ILE A 65 -5.00 3.30 -8.29
C ILE A 65 -4.28 2.57 -7.17
N VAL A 66 -2.99 2.85 -6.97
CA VAL A 66 -2.21 2.22 -5.89
C VAL A 66 -2.79 2.59 -4.52
N HIS A 67 -3.15 3.86 -4.32
CA HIS A 67 -3.75 4.31 -3.06
C HIS A 67 -5.10 3.65 -2.80
N SER A 68 -5.99 3.56 -3.80
CA SER A 68 -7.30 2.94 -3.63
C SER A 68 -7.18 1.45 -3.33
N LEU A 69 -6.28 0.74 -4.03
CA LEU A 69 -6.03 -0.68 -3.81
C LEU A 69 -5.44 -0.93 -2.42
N SER A 70 -4.43 -0.15 -2.01
CA SER A 70 -3.84 -0.24 -0.67
C SER A 70 -4.88 0.01 0.42
N ARG A 71 -5.77 0.99 0.22
CA ARG A 71 -6.87 1.26 1.16
C ARG A 71 -7.84 0.09 1.25
N ALA A 72 -8.23 -0.53 0.12
CA ALA A 72 -9.12 -1.69 0.11
C ALA A 72 -8.50 -2.87 0.88
N MET A 73 -7.26 -3.23 0.56
CA MET A 73 -6.53 -4.31 1.25
C MET A 73 -6.41 -4.07 2.76
N ASN A 74 -6.16 -2.82 3.18
CA ASN A 74 -6.08 -2.47 4.60
C ASN A 74 -7.43 -2.62 5.32
N VAL A 75 -8.53 -2.29 4.64
CA VAL A 75 -9.88 -2.50 5.18
C VAL A 75 -10.17 -3.99 5.33
N ASP A 76 -9.87 -4.80 4.31
CA ASP A 76 -10.08 -6.25 4.35
C ASP A 76 -9.26 -6.91 5.47
N ALA A 77 -7.98 -6.55 5.61
CA ALA A 77 -7.13 -7.05 6.69
C ALA A 77 -7.65 -6.64 8.08
N ARG A 78 -8.20 -5.43 8.20
CA ARG A 78 -8.81 -4.97 9.46
C ARG A 78 -10.12 -5.69 9.76
N LEU A 79 -10.93 -5.95 8.74
CA LEU A 79 -12.16 -6.74 8.88
C LEU A 79 -11.84 -8.14 9.35
N ALA A 80 -10.94 -8.85 8.66
CA ALA A 80 -10.49 -10.18 9.07
C ALA A 80 -10.03 -10.17 10.53
N ARG A 81 -9.19 -9.20 10.94
CA ARG A 81 -8.76 -9.08 12.34
C ARG A 81 -9.92 -8.87 13.33
N VAL A 82 -10.97 -8.15 12.94
CA VAL A 82 -12.16 -7.95 13.78
C VAL A 82 -12.95 -9.25 13.86
N GLU A 83 -13.15 -9.95 12.75
CA GLU A 83 -13.83 -11.26 12.70
C GLU A 83 -13.10 -12.26 13.61
N GLU A 84 -11.78 -12.36 13.50
CA GLU A 84 -10.99 -13.27 14.34
C GLU A 84 -11.08 -12.93 15.84
N ARG A 85 -11.22 -11.65 16.19
CA ARG A 85 -11.38 -11.20 17.59
C ARG A 85 -12.81 -11.34 18.10
N ALA A 86 -13.78 -11.29 17.19
CA ALA A 86 -15.18 -11.50 17.50
C ALA A 86 -15.52 -12.99 17.60
N ARG A 87 -14.62 -13.90 17.18
CA ARG A 87 -14.78 -15.33 17.44
C ARG A 87 -14.88 -15.60 18.94
N TYR A 88 -15.93 -16.32 19.30
CA TYR A 88 -16.14 -16.88 20.61
C TYR A 88 -16.74 -18.27 20.43
N VAL A 89 -16.52 -19.15 21.41
CA VAL A 89 -17.23 -20.41 21.50
C VAL A 89 -17.93 -20.45 22.85
N GLN A 90 -19.19 -20.88 22.83
CA GLN A 90 -19.95 -21.13 24.04
C GLN A 90 -19.56 -22.49 24.60
N ILE A 91 -19.07 -22.51 25.83
CA ILE A 91 -18.78 -23.74 26.56
C ILE A 91 -19.94 -24.00 27.52
N ASN A 92 -20.51 -25.19 27.41
CA ASN A 92 -21.54 -25.73 28.29
C ASN A 92 -21.02 -26.97 29.03
N ASP A 93 -21.82 -27.52 29.93
CA ASP A 93 -21.44 -28.70 30.74
C ASP A 93 -21.25 -29.98 29.91
N GLU A 94 -21.74 -29.97 28.66
CA GLU A 94 -21.60 -31.06 27.69
C GLU A 94 -20.41 -30.89 26.74
N SER A 95 -19.71 -29.75 26.80
CA SER A 95 -18.60 -29.45 25.89
C SER A 95 -17.42 -30.40 26.15
N LEU A 96 -16.97 -31.06 25.08
CA LEU A 96 -15.89 -32.04 25.11
C LEU A 96 -14.62 -31.46 24.48
N CYS A 97 -13.47 -31.97 24.91
CA CYS A 97 -12.19 -31.71 24.27
C CYS A 97 -12.11 -32.44 22.93
N ASP A 98 -11.71 -31.77 21.84
CA ASP A 98 -11.62 -32.39 20.50
C ASP A 98 -10.50 -33.43 20.38
N SER A 99 -9.53 -33.41 21.31
CA SER A 99 -8.41 -34.37 21.30
C SER A 99 -8.66 -35.61 22.17
N CYS A 100 -9.26 -35.44 23.36
CA CYS A 100 -9.41 -36.53 24.33
C CYS A 100 -10.86 -36.89 24.66
N HIS A 101 -11.83 -36.17 24.08
CA HIS A 101 -13.27 -36.31 24.31
C HIS A 101 -13.71 -36.21 25.78
N ALA A 102 -12.84 -35.76 26.68
CA ALA A 102 -13.19 -35.52 28.06
C ALA A 102 -14.00 -34.22 28.20
N ARG A 103 -14.94 -34.19 29.15
CA ARG A 103 -15.68 -32.97 29.49
C ARG A 103 -14.74 -31.85 29.94
N LEU A 104 -14.95 -30.66 29.38
CA LEU A 104 -14.20 -29.44 29.68
C LEU A 104 -14.60 -28.88 31.04
N GLY A 105 -15.90 -28.63 31.27
CA GLY A 105 -16.42 -28.14 32.55
C GLY A 105 -15.62 -26.96 33.11
N THR A 106 -14.97 -27.14 34.27
CA THR A 106 -14.14 -26.12 34.94
C THR A 106 -12.64 -26.21 34.63
N LYS A 107 -12.21 -27.10 33.73
CA LYS A 107 -10.79 -27.26 33.37
C LYS A 107 -10.30 -26.07 32.55
N LEU A 108 -9.01 -25.78 32.62
CA LEU A 108 -8.36 -24.85 31.68
C LEU A 108 -8.44 -25.41 30.25
N PHE A 109 -8.75 -24.56 29.28
CA PHE A 109 -8.84 -24.94 27.86
C PHE A 109 -8.27 -23.82 26.97
N ALA A 110 -7.96 -24.16 25.72
CA ALA A 110 -7.63 -23.23 24.64
C ALA A 110 -8.52 -23.50 23.42
N MET A 111 -8.84 -22.43 22.69
CA MET A 111 -9.44 -22.49 21.36
C MET A 111 -8.33 -22.23 20.33
N TYR A 112 -8.24 -23.08 19.31
CA TYR A 112 -7.31 -22.92 18.20
C TYR A 112 -7.99 -22.19 17.01
N PRO A 113 -7.20 -21.70 16.03
CA PRO A 113 -7.73 -20.97 14.87
C PRO A 113 -8.68 -21.76 13.95
N ASP A 114 -8.73 -23.09 14.09
CA ASP A 114 -9.63 -24.01 13.39
C ASP A 114 -10.91 -24.32 14.17
N ASP A 115 -11.21 -23.50 15.18
CA ASP A 115 -12.32 -23.63 16.14
C ASP A 115 -12.24 -24.86 17.06
N SER A 116 -11.14 -25.62 17.02
CA SER A 116 -10.95 -26.75 17.93
C SER A 116 -10.68 -26.31 19.36
N ILE A 117 -11.27 -27.00 20.34
CA ILE A 117 -11.13 -26.71 21.77
C ILE A 117 -10.44 -27.88 22.47
N VAL A 118 -9.30 -27.56 23.09
CA VAL A 118 -8.45 -28.55 23.76
C VAL A 118 -8.25 -28.18 25.22
N CYS A 119 -8.38 -29.17 26.11
CA CYS A 119 -8.11 -28.99 27.54
C CYS A 119 -6.61 -28.96 27.86
N PHE A 120 -6.19 -28.10 28.79
CA PHE A 120 -4.85 -28.14 29.38
C PHE A 120 -4.77 -29.18 30.49
N LYS A 121 -3.83 -30.14 30.37
CA LYS A 121 -3.42 -31.01 31.48
C LYS A 121 -2.17 -30.38 32.10
N VAL A 122 -2.24 -29.90 33.34
CA VAL A 122 -1.10 -29.28 34.04
C VAL A 122 -0.15 -30.39 34.48
N GLY A 123 0.85 -30.68 33.64
CA GLY A 123 1.86 -31.70 33.84
C GLY A 123 3.06 -31.52 32.90
N PHE A 124 3.86 -30.48 33.17
CA PHE A 124 5.27 -30.32 32.81
C PHE A 124 5.71 -30.13 31.34
N THR A 125 6.65 -29.18 31.18
CA THR A 125 7.56 -28.85 30.05
C THR A 125 7.05 -28.07 28.84
N MET A 126 7.64 -26.88 28.72
CA MET A 126 7.41 -25.82 27.75
C MET A 126 8.29 -26.03 26.50
N TYR A 127 8.20 -27.17 25.82
CA TYR A 127 8.86 -27.36 24.52
C TYR A 127 8.04 -28.28 23.62
N THR A 128 7.88 -27.85 22.37
CA THR A 128 7.32 -28.57 21.22
C THR A 128 5.83 -28.89 21.21
N VAL A 129 5.14 -28.24 20.27
CA VAL A 129 3.87 -28.65 19.68
C VAL A 129 4.07 -30.01 19.01
N THR A 130 3.99 -31.10 19.78
CA THR A 130 3.77 -32.44 19.25
C THR A 130 3.31 -33.31 20.40
N SER A 131 2.12 -33.89 20.23
CA SER A 131 1.60 -35.01 21.03
C SER A 131 1.01 -34.61 22.38
N CYS A 132 -0.29 -34.30 22.34
CA CYS A 132 -1.19 -34.52 23.47
C CYS A 132 -1.13 -36.02 23.83
N TRP A 133 -0.30 -36.40 24.81
CA TRP A 133 -0.19 -37.79 25.27
C TRP A 133 -1.43 -38.12 26.11
N CYS A 134 -2.39 -38.81 25.48
CA CYS A 134 -3.46 -39.54 26.16
C CYS A 134 -2.88 -40.84 26.74
N LEU A 135 -2.39 -40.77 27.99
CA LEU A 135 -2.39 -41.86 28.98
C LEU A 135 -2.84 -41.28 30.33
#